data_AF-A0A935R8B9-F1
#
_entry.id   AF-A0A935R8B9-F1
#
_cell.length_a   1.000
_cell.length_b   1.000
_cell.length_c   1.000
_cell.angle_alpha   90.00
_cell.angle_beta   90.00
_cell.angle_gamma   90.00
#
_symmetry.space_group_name_H-M   'P 1'
#
loop_
_entity.id
_entity.type
_entity.pdbx_description
1 polymer ?
#
loop_
_entity_poly.entity_id
_entity_poly.type
_entity_poly.pdbx_seq_one_letter_code
_entity_poly.pdbx_strand_id
1 'polypeptide(L)'
;MFSDASRPSRYRRGFTLIELIVFILIVSVSVVGILLVMDTTVKSSADPVVRKQSLAMAEAILDEVLSREFANPVGGYAEAAPATCANRALYDDVDDYRCFDGTTDNKKIHGDSTLGSSPIAALAAYRATVVVDATAGAVLGAIPVGQIKKITVTVTGGSETIQLSGYRANY
;
A
#
# COMPACT_ATOMS: atom_id res chain seq x y z
N MET A 1 2.37 -42.58 73.56
CA MET A 1 1.14 -41.75 73.54
C MET A 1 1.11 -41.02 72.21
N PHE A 2 0.59 -41.67 71.16
CA PHE A 2 0.44 -41.07 69.84
C PHE A 2 -1.03 -40.67 69.67
N SER A 3 -1.27 -39.37 69.57
CA SER A 3 -2.59 -38.82 69.26
C SER A 3 -2.78 -38.93 67.75
N ASP A 4 -3.63 -39.84 67.31
CA ASP A 4 -4.00 -39.98 65.90
C ASP A 4 -4.97 -38.85 65.53
N ALA A 5 -4.51 -37.93 64.69
CA ALA A 5 -5.31 -36.81 64.20
C ALA A 5 -6.09 -37.27 62.96
N SER A 6 -7.41 -37.43 63.12
CA SER A 6 -8.33 -37.75 62.04
C SER A 6 -8.32 -36.67 60.95
N ARG A 7 -7.69 -36.96 59.81
CA ARG A 7 -7.71 -36.10 58.62
C ARG A 7 -9.10 -36.16 57.97
N PRO A 8 -9.75 -35.01 57.67
CA PRO A 8 -11.02 -35.03 56.97
C PRO A 8 -10.83 -35.56 55.54
N SER A 9 -11.61 -36.58 55.19
CA SER A 9 -11.76 -37.08 53.83
C SER A 9 -12.34 -35.98 52.95
N ARG A 10 -11.53 -35.47 52.01
CA ARG A 10 -12.01 -34.58 50.96
C ARG A 10 -12.87 -35.42 50.00
N TYR A 11 -14.19 -35.22 50.05
CA TYR A 11 -15.10 -35.79 49.05
C TYR A 11 -14.65 -35.34 47.64
N ARG A 12 -14.18 -36.29 46.83
CA ARG A 12 -14.03 -36.09 45.40
C ARG A 12 -15.43 -36.08 44.80
N ARG A 13 -15.97 -34.89 44.57
CA ARG A 13 -17.19 -34.72 43.76
C ARG A 13 -16.82 -34.92 42.29
N GLY A 14 -17.44 -35.90 41.65
CA GLY A 14 -17.40 -36.05 40.19
C GLY A 14 -18.37 -35.08 39.51
N PHE A 15 -18.24 -34.94 38.20
CA PHE A 15 -19.17 -34.14 37.39
C PHE A 15 -20.48 -34.88 37.18
N THR A 16 -21.59 -34.13 37.20
CA THR A 16 -22.90 -34.69 36.84
C THR A 16 -23.02 -34.85 35.33
N LEU A 17 -23.86 -35.77 34.86
CA LEU A 17 -24.12 -35.96 33.42
C LEU A 17 -24.68 -34.67 32.77
N ILE A 18 -25.50 -33.92 33.52
CA ILE A 18 -26.02 -32.64 33.06
C ILE A 18 -24.93 -31.55 32.97
N GLU A 19 -23.98 -31.51 33.91
CA GLU A 19 -22.81 -30.61 33.82
C GLU A 19 -21.98 -30.87 32.57
N LEU A 20 -21.71 -32.14 32.27
CA LEU A 20 -20.94 -32.51 31.08
C LEU A 20 -21.63 -32.05 29.80
N ILE A 21 -22.96 -32.27 29.71
CA ILE A 21 -23.76 -31.85 28.56
C ILE A 21 -23.73 -30.32 28.39
N VAL A 22 -23.95 -29.58 29.48
CA VAL A 22 -23.92 -28.12 29.43
C VAL A 22 -22.52 -27.60 29.08
N PHE A 23 -21.46 -28.25 29.59
CA PHE A 23 -20.09 -27.90 29.25
C PHE A 23 -19.79 -28.06 27.75
N ILE A 24 -20.10 -29.23 27.16
CA ILE A 24 -19.85 -29.44 25.73
C ILE A 24 -20.71 -28.52 24.86
N LEU A 25 -21.93 -28.18 25.29
CA LEU A 25 -22.78 -27.22 24.59
C LEU A 25 -22.16 -25.82 24.57
N ILE A 26 -21.69 -25.33 25.72
CA ILE A 26 -21.04 -24.02 25.83
C ILE A 26 -19.78 -23.98 24.97
N VAL A 27 -18.93 -25.01 25.05
CA VAL A 27 -17.71 -25.10 24.23
C VAL A 27 -18.03 -25.11 22.75
N SER A 28 -19.06 -25.86 22.34
CA SER A 28 -19.47 -25.94 20.93
C SER A 28 -19.89 -24.59 20.36
N VAL A 29 -20.75 -23.85 21.08
CA VAL A 29 -21.18 -22.50 20.66
C VAL A 29 -20.00 -21.52 20.68
N SER A 30 -19.10 -21.64 21.67
CA SER A 30 -17.91 -20.79 21.78
C SER A 30 -16.95 -20.98 20.60
N VAL A 31 -16.70 -22.21 20.17
CA VAL A 31 -15.83 -22.52 19.03
C VAL A 31 -16.38 -21.94 17.74
N VAL A 32 -17.70 -22.03 17.51
CA VAL A 32 -18.34 -21.40 16.34
C VAL A 32 -18.15 -19.88 16.35
N GLY A 33 -18.30 -19.23 17.51
CA GLY A 33 -18.05 -17.79 17.65
C GLY A 33 -16.60 -17.41 17.34
N ILE A 34 -15.63 -18.17 17.83
CA ILE A 34 -14.20 -17.94 17.58
C ILE A 34 -13.87 -18.10 16.09
N LEU A 35 -14.37 -19.15 15.44
CA LEU A 35 -14.14 -19.40 14.01
C LEU A 35 -14.68 -18.26 13.14
N LEU A 36 -15.82 -17.67 13.52
CA LEU A 36 -16.43 -16.55 12.80
C LEU A 36 -15.58 -15.27 12.89
N VAL A 37 -14.98 -15.01 14.07
CA VAL A 37 -14.00 -13.92 14.25
C VAL A 37 -12.69 -14.20 13.50
N MET A 38 -12.23 -15.45 13.46
CA MET A 38 -11.04 -15.81 12.69
C MET A 38 -11.26 -15.62 11.17
N ASP A 39 -12.40 -16.04 10.62
CA ASP A 39 -12.69 -15.89 9.18
C ASP A 39 -12.75 -14.41 8.76
N THR A 40 -13.40 -13.57 9.58
CA THR A 40 -13.44 -12.12 9.34
C THR A 40 -12.05 -11.49 9.42
N THR A 41 -11.24 -11.87 10.41
CA THR A 41 -9.87 -11.37 10.56
C THR A 41 -8.96 -11.78 9.39
N VAL A 42 -9.05 -13.03 8.93
CA VAL A 42 -8.25 -13.55 7.80
C VAL A 42 -8.62 -12.85 6.49
N LYS A 43 -9.91 -12.64 6.21
CA LYS A 43 -10.35 -11.87 5.03
C LYS A 43 -9.84 -10.45 5.05
N SER A 44 -9.88 -9.77 6.20
CA SER A 44 -9.29 -8.42 6.34
C SER A 44 -7.75 -8.39 6.39
N SER A 45 -7.06 -9.55 6.33
CA SER A 45 -5.60 -9.62 6.45
C SER A 45 -4.85 -9.63 5.10
N ALA A 46 -5.55 -9.84 3.98
CA ALA A 46 -4.95 -9.70 2.65
C ALA A 46 -4.81 -8.23 2.23
N ASP A 47 -5.78 -7.39 2.59
CA ASP A 47 -5.82 -5.96 2.28
C ASP A 47 -4.59 -5.17 2.81
N PRO A 48 -4.06 -5.44 4.03
CA PRO A 48 -2.84 -4.82 4.52
C PRO A 48 -1.60 -5.06 3.65
N VAL A 49 -1.48 -6.24 3.01
CA VAL A 49 -0.32 -6.53 2.15
C VAL A 49 -0.42 -5.75 0.86
N VAL A 50 -1.59 -5.78 0.22
CA VAL A 50 -1.87 -5.02 -1.02
C VAL A 50 -1.66 -3.53 -0.79
N ARG A 51 -2.19 -3.00 0.31
CA ARG A 51 -2.03 -1.60 0.69
C ARG A 51 -0.57 -1.24 0.92
N LYS A 52 0.21 -2.05 1.62
CA LYS A 52 1.65 -1.79 1.83
C LYS A 52 2.44 -1.82 0.53
N GLN A 53 2.13 -2.74 -0.38
CA GLN A 53 2.78 -2.81 -1.69
C GLN A 53 2.43 -1.61 -2.57
N SER A 54 1.15 -1.24 -2.62
CA SER A 54 0.70 -0.03 -3.32
C SER A 54 1.37 1.23 -2.76
N LEU A 55 1.52 1.32 -1.44
CA LEU A 55 2.16 2.46 -0.78
C LEU A 55 3.66 2.52 -1.11
N ALA A 56 4.37 1.40 -0.97
CA ALA A 56 5.79 1.32 -1.29
C ALA A 56 6.07 1.68 -2.76
N MET A 57 5.20 1.25 -3.69
CA MET A 57 5.29 1.65 -5.09
C MET A 57 5.02 3.14 -5.28
N ALA A 58 4.02 3.71 -4.59
CA ALA A 58 3.70 5.13 -4.67
C ALA A 58 4.85 6.00 -4.15
N GLU A 59 5.44 5.62 -3.01
CA GLU A 59 6.61 6.28 -2.42
C GLU A 59 7.81 6.21 -3.35
N ALA A 60 8.16 5.01 -3.84
CA ALA A 60 9.29 4.83 -4.74
C ALA A 60 9.16 5.64 -6.04
N ILE A 61 7.96 5.69 -6.64
CA ILE A 61 7.73 6.47 -7.85
C ILE A 61 7.78 7.97 -7.54
N LEU A 62 7.16 8.41 -6.43
CA LEU A 62 7.17 9.81 -6.05
C LEU A 62 8.60 10.30 -5.77
N ASP A 63 9.38 9.54 -5.01
CA ASP A 63 10.78 9.85 -4.72
C ASP A 63 11.62 9.91 -5.99
N GLU A 64 11.40 8.99 -6.93
CA GLU A 64 12.10 9.03 -8.21
C GLU A 64 11.75 10.29 -9.01
N VAL A 65 10.47 10.66 -9.13
CA VAL A 65 10.05 11.88 -9.85
C VAL A 65 10.64 13.11 -9.15
N LEU A 66 10.56 13.19 -7.83
CA LEU A 66 11.07 14.33 -7.06
C LEU A 66 12.60 14.44 -7.07
N SER A 67 13.31 13.35 -7.39
CA SER A 67 14.77 13.36 -7.54
C SER A 67 15.24 14.05 -8.83
N ARG A 68 14.33 14.31 -9.78
CA ARG A 68 14.65 14.96 -11.06
C ARG A 68 14.71 16.47 -10.95
N GLU A 69 15.27 17.09 -11.99
CA GLU A 69 15.34 18.54 -12.07
C GLU A 69 13.95 19.16 -12.21
N PHE A 70 13.83 20.43 -11.81
CA PHE A 70 12.57 21.15 -11.95
C PHE A 70 12.20 21.37 -13.42
N ALA A 71 13.18 21.66 -14.26
CA ALA A 71 13.02 21.85 -15.69
C ALA A 71 14.17 21.16 -16.41
N ASN A 72 13.96 20.82 -17.67
CA ASN A 72 14.95 20.20 -18.54
C ASN A 72 16.35 20.86 -18.43
N PRO A 73 17.39 20.11 -18.02
CA PRO A 73 18.74 20.62 -17.90
C PRO A 73 19.34 21.06 -19.25
N VAL A 74 20.40 21.87 -19.19
CA VAL A 74 21.19 22.21 -20.38
C VAL A 74 21.81 20.95 -20.96
N GLY A 75 21.42 20.60 -22.19
CA GLY A 75 21.87 19.37 -22.86
C GLY A 75 21.05 18.12 -22.49
N GLY A 76 19.95 18.29 -21.74
CA GLY A 76 18.96 17.25 -21.50
C GLY A 76 18.13 16.92 -22.73
N TYR A 77 17.28 15.90 -22.60
CA TYR A 77 16.44 15.43 -23.69
C TYR A 77 15.32 16.42 -23.95
N ALA A 78 15.08 16.77 -25.22
CA ALA A 78 13.98 17.66 -25.55
C ALA A 78 12.65 16.99 -25.15
N GLU A 79 11.83 17.75 -24.40
CA GLU A 79 10.43 17.54 -23.98
C GLU A 79 9.45 17.23 -25.14
N ALA A 80 9.93 16.87 -26.33
CA ALA A 80 9.10 16.44 -27.46
C ALA A 80 8.50 15.05 -27.15
N ALA A 81 7.65 15.01 -26.12
CA ALA A 81 6.85 13.94 -25.55
C ALA A 81 7.51 12.56 -25.65
N PRO A 82 7.84 11.88 -24.55
CA PRO A 82 8.16 10.45 -24.58
C PRO A 82 6.95 9.70 -25.15
N ALA A 83 6.85 9.58 -26.49
CA ALA A 83 5.60 9.30 -27.18
C ALA A 83 5.04 7.92 -26.84
N THR A 84 5.91 7.08 -26.28
CA THR A 84 5.66 5.70 -25.91
C THR A 84 5.89 5.42 -24.43
N CYS A 85 6.30 6.41 -23.63
CA CYS A 85 6.77 6.22 -22.25
C CYS A 85 7.83 5.12 -22.07
N ALA A 86 8.53 4.76 -23.16
CA ALA A 86 9.30 3.51 -23.21
C ALA A 86 10.70 3.62 -22.60
N ASN A 87 11.24 4.84 -22.43
CA ASN A 87 12.62 5.04 -22.02
C ASN A 87 12.75 6.00 -20.83
N ARG A 88 12.31 5.53 -19.66
CA ARG A 88 12.42 6.23 -18.37
C ARG A 88 13.87 6.54 -17.95
N ALA A 89 14.87 5.93 -18.60
CA ALA A 89 16.28 6.24 -18.36
C ALA A 89 16.72 7.58 -18.95
N LEU A 90 15.96 8.14 -19.88
CA LEU A 90 16.21 9.47 -20.45
C LEU A 90 15.56 10.59 -19.65
N TYR A 91 14.79 10.25 -18.60
CA TYR A 91 14.00 11.24 -17.89
C TYR A 91 14.90 12.03 -16.96
N ASP A 92 15.02 13.32 -17.23
CA ASP A 92 15.96 14.21 -16.55
C ASP A 92 15.27 15.33 -15.77
N ASP A 93 14.00 15.63 -16.08
CA ASP A 93 13.17 16.54 -15.32
C ASP A 93 11.84 15.90 -14.86
N VAL A 94 11.06 16.67 -14.09
CA VAL A 94 9.76 16.21 -13.59
C VAL A 94 8.68 16.14 -14.67
N ASP A 95 8.76 16.90 -15.76
CA ASP A 95 7.70 16.99 -16.76
C ASP A 95 7.68 15.76 -17.70
N ASP A 96 8.81 15.07 -17.87
CA ASP A 96 8.90 13.80 -18.60
C ASP A 96 7.92 12.72 -18.11
N TYR A 97 7.58 12.75 -16.81
CA TYR A 97 6.65 11.79 -16.20
C TYR A 97 5.19 12.06 -16.54
N ARG A 98 4.85 13.20 -17.16
CA ARG A 98 3.49 13.50 -17.65
C ARG A 98 3.01 12.50 -18.69
N CYS A 99 3.93 11.79 -19.34
CA CYS A 99 3.57 10.74 -20.28
C CYS A 99 2.74 9.62 -19.60
N PHE A 100 2.93 9.39 -18.28
CA PHE A 100 2.20 8.39 -17.50
C PHE A 100 0.82 8.87 -17.02
N ASP A 101 0.04 9.44 -17.94
CA ASP A 101 -1.28 10.04 -17.68
C ASP A 101 -2.41 9.01 -17.42
N GLY A 102 -2.15 7.72 -17.65
CA GLY A 102 -3.12 6.64 -17.49
C GLY A 102 -4.22 6.56 -18.55
N THR A 103 -4.16 7.37 -19.61
CA THR A 103 -5.16 7.37 -20.71
C THR A 103 -5.22 6.04 -21.45
N THR A 104 -4.09 5.34 -21.55
CA THR A 104 -3.94 4.00 -22.11
C THR A 104 -3.07 3.13 -21.19
N ASP A 105 -3.14 1.81 -21.33
CA ASP A 105 -2.38 0.89 -20.44
C ASP A 105 -0.86 1.09 -20.56
N ASN A 106 -0.35 1.30 -21.78
CA ASN A 106 1.06 1.63 -22.04
C ASN A 106 1.51 3.00 -21.48
N LYS A 107 0.58 3.82 -20.97
CA LYS A 107 0.84 5.08 -20.28
C LYS A 107 0.63 4.96 -18.77
N LYS A 108 0.80 3.75 -18.24
CA LYS A 108 0.88 3.48 -16.81
C LYS A 108 2.26 2.93 -16.51
N ILE A 109 2.73 3.14 -15.29
CA ILE A 109 3.90 2.43 -14.77
C ILE A 109 3.39 1.09 -14.24
N HIS A 110 3.89 -0.02 -14.78
CA HIS A 110 3.49 -1.35 -14.30
C HIS A 110 4.43 -1.79 -13.17
N GLY A 111 3.86 -2.38 -12.12
CA GLY A 111 4.66 -2.86 -10.97
C GLY A 111 5.56 -4.06 -11.31
N ASP A 112 5.21 -4.85 -12.33
CA ASP A 112 6.02 -5.96 -12.83
C ASP A 112 7.05 -5.54 -13.87
N SER A 113 6.87 -4.39 -14.55
CA SER A 113 7.90 -3.80 -15.39
C SER A 113 8.90 -3.06 -14.50
N THR A 114 9.80 -3.82 -13.89
CA THR A 114 10.86 -3.25 -13.06
C THR A 114 11.67 -2.24 -13.87
N LEU A 115 11.99 -1.15 -13.18
CA LEU A 115 12.96 -0.11 -13.52
C LEU A 115 14.36 -0.68 -13.81
N GLY A 116 14.51 -1.47 -14.88
CA GLY A 116 15.78 -2.01 -15.36
C GLY A 116 16.16 -3.45 -14.93
N SER A 117 15.30 -4.22 -14.26
CA SER A 117 15.58 -5.63 -13.89
C SER A 117 14.51 -6.62 -14.39
N SER A 118 14.61 -7.90 -13.99
CA SER A 118 13.68 -8.95 -14.44
C SER A 118 12.29 -8.76 -13.82
N PRO A 119 11.19 -9.00 -14.58
CA PRO A 119 9.85 -8.72 -14.10
C PRO A 119 9.47 -9.42 -12.80
N ILE A 120 8.82 -8.69 -11.89
CA ILE A 120 8.28 -9.26 -10.65
C ILE A 120 6.80 -9.61 -10.88
N ALA A 121 6.53 -10.85 -11.28
CA ALA A 121 5.17 -11.30 -11.64
C ALA A 121 4.11 -11.05 -10.55
N ALA A 122 4.49 -11.08 -9.26
CA ALA A 122 3.59 -10.78 -8.15
C ALA A 122 3.06 -9.34 -8.16
N LEU A 123 3.74 -8.41 -8.84
CA LEU A 123 3.36 -7.01 -8.95
C LEU A 123 2.60 -6.70 -10.26
N ALA A 124 2.26 -7.70 -11.06
CA ALA A 124 1.58 -7.53 -12.35
C ALA A 124 0.19 -6.90 -12.24
N ALA A 125 -0.42 -6.89 -11.05
CA ALA A 125 -1.70 -6.23 -10.78
C ALA A 125 -1.58 -4.74 -10.40
N TYR A 126 -0.36 -4.23 -10.18
CA TYR A 126 -0.13 -2.86 -9.72
C TYR A 126 0.14 -1.93 -10.90
N ARG A 127 -0.53 -0.78 -10.91
CA ARG A 127 -0.37 0.26 -11.93
C ARG A 127 -0.24 1.61 -11.24
N ALA A 128 0.62 2.47 -11.77
CA ALA A 128 0.69 3.86 -11.34
C ALA A 128 0.48 4.85 -12.49
N THR A 129 -0.09 6.00 -12.15
CA THR A 129 -0.17 7.18 -13.00
C THR A 129 0.49 8.37 -12.30
N VAL A 130 0.95 9.34 -13.09
CA VAL A 130 1.61 10.54 -12.61
C VAL A 130 0.95 11.77 -13.23
N VAL A 131 0.62 12.74 -12.38
CA VAL A 131 0.12 14.07 -12.80
C VAL A 131 1.09 15.12 -12.30
N VAL A 132 1.55 15.98 -13.21
CA VAL A 132 2.43 17.11 -12.90
C VAL A 132 1.67 18.40 -13.17
N ASP A 133 1.39 19.15 -12.11
CA ASP A 133 0.60 20.38 -12.14
C ASP A 133 1.49 21.60 -11.83
N ALA A 134 1.77 22.40 -12.85
CA ALA A 134 2.55 23.64 -12.75
C ALA A 134 1.73 24.85 -12.26
N THR A 135 0.42 24.71 -12.06
CA THR A 135 -0.46 25.77 -11.54
C THR A 135 -0.54 25.78 -10.01
N ALA A 136 -0.01 24.75 -9.35
CA ALA A 136 -0.08 24.57 -7.90
C ALA A 136 0.51 25.72 -7.08
N GLY A 137 1.51 26.46 -7.61
CA GLY A 137 2.08 27.64 -6.96
C GLY A 137 1.07 28.75 -6.65
N ALA A 138 0.03 28.89 -7.48
CA ALA A 138 -1.04 29.88 -7.27
C ALA A 138 -1.91 29.57 -6.04
N VAL A 139 -2.00 28.30 -5.64
CA VAL A 139 -2.86 27.83 -4.54
C VAL A 139 -2.14 27.96 -3.18
N LEU A 140 -0.80 28.01 -3.16
CA LEU A 140 0.02 28.02 -1.95
C LEU A 140 0.37 29.43 -1.42
N GLY A 141 -0.32 30.47 -1.87
CA GLY A 141 -0.27 31.79 -1.22
C GLY A 141 0.91 32.69 -1.61
N ALA A 142 1.07 32.95 -2.92
CA ALA A 142 1.95 33.96 -3.54
C ALA A 142 3.29 33.49 -4.15
N ILE A 143 3.37 32.23 -4.58
CA ILE A 143 4.47 31.78 -5.44
C ILE A 143 4.04 31.95 -6.90
N PRO A 144 4.82 32.63 -7.77
CA PRO A 144 4.44 32.79 -9.17
C PRO A 144 4.15 31.45 -9.84
N VAL A 145 3.11 31.41 -10.69
CA VAL A 145 2.78 30.23 -11.49
C VAL A 145 4.04 29.78 -12.25
N GLY A 146 4.30 28.48 -12.27
CA GLY A 146 5.49 27.93 -12.91
C GLY A 146 6.77 27.98 -12.09
N GLN A 147 6.75 28.41 -10.81
CA GLN A 147 7.89 28.28 -9.89
C GLN A 147 7.79 27.05 -8.98
N ILE A 148 6.62 26.40 -8.95
CA ILE A 148 6.38 25.13 -8.26
C ILE A 148 5.55 24.23 -9.16
N LYS A 149 5.89 22.95 -9.16
CA LYS A 149 5.09 21.87 -9.73
C LYS A 149 4.63 20.94 -8.61
N LYS A 150 3.35 20.60 -8.59
CA LYS A 150 2.79 19.54 -7.74
C LYS A 150 2.81 18.24 -8.52
N ILE A 151 3.48 17.23 -7.98
CA ILE A 151 3.51 15.89 -8.52
C ILE A 151 2.48 15.07 -7.73
N THR A 152 1.58 14.39 -8.43
CA THR A 152 0.62 13.47 -7.84
C THR A 152 0.83 12.09 -8.44
N VAL A 153 1.14 11.12 -7.59
CA VAL A 153 1.28 9.71 -7.99
C VAL A 153 0.08 8.94 -7.46
N THR A 154 -0.61 8.24 -8.35
CA THR A 154 -1.76 7.39 -8.00
C THR A 154 -1.42 5.95 -8.34
N VAL A 155 -1.38 5.08 -7.35
CA VAL A 155 -1.15 3.63 -7.52
C VAL A 155 -2.45 2.87 -7.24
N THR A 156 -2.83 1.99 -8.16
CA THR A 156 -3.92 1.04 -7.99
C THR A 156 -3.36 -0.37 -7.96
N GLY A 157 -3.70 -1.13 -6.92
CA GLY A 157 -3.35 -2.54 -6.75
C GLY A 157 -4.55 -3.31 -6.19
N GLY A 158 -5.06 -4.29 -6.94
CA GLY A 158 -6.29 -4.99 -6.56
C GLY A 158 -7.47 -4.03 -6.44
N SER A 159 -8.11 -3.98 -5.26
CA SER A 159 -9.19 -3.05 -4.93
C SER A 159 -8.71 -1.75 -4.26
N GLU A 160 -7.42 -1.61 -3.96
CA GLU A 160 -6.85 -0.47 -3.26
C GLU A 160 -6.34 0.58 -4.26
N THR A 161 -6.63 1.84 -3.99
CA THR A 161 -6.02 2.99 -4.68
C THR A 161 -5.39 3.92 -3.66
N ILE A 162 -4.10 4.22 -3.82
CA ILE A 162 -3.33 5.12 -2.97
C ILE A 162 -2.84 6.29 -3.81
N GLN A 163 -2.99 7.50 -3.28
CA GLN A 163 -2.52 8.72 -3.91
C GLN A 163 -1.55 9.45 -2.97
N LEU A 164 -0.36 9.77 -3.47
CA LEU A 164 0.62 10.61 -2.80
C LEU A 164 0.85 11.88 -3.63
N SER A 165 1.21 12.96 -2.96
CA SER A 165 1.58 14.21 -3.62
C SER A 165 2.84 14.82 -3.02
N GLY A 166 3.70 15.35 -3.88
CA GLY A 166 4.88 16.12 -3.52
C GLY A 166 4.98 17.40 -4.33
N TYR A 167 5.92 18.26 -3.97
CA TYR A 167 6.15 19.52 -4.66
C TYR A 167 7.62 19.63 -5.06
N ARG A 168 7.87 20.05 -6.31
CA ARG A 168 9.19 20.43 -6.80
C ARG A 168 9.19 21.93 -7.03
N ALA A 169 10.02 22.65 -6.29
CA ALA A 169 10.26 24.08 -6.49
C ALA A 169 11.40 24.31 -7.47
N ASN A 170 11.36 25.44 -8.16
CA ASN A 170 12.44 25.94 -9.00
C ASN A 170 13.47 26.68 -8.12
N TYR A 171 14.58 26.03 -7.80
CA TYR A 171 15.67 26.58 -6.98
C TYR A 171 17.02 26.22 -7.58
#